data_AF-A0A7J7CUL6-F1
#
_entry.id   AF-A0A7J7CUL6-F1
#
_cell.length_a   1.000
_cell.length_b   1.000
_cell.length_c   1.000
_cell.angle_alpha   90.00
_cell.angle_beta   90.00
_cell.angle_gamma   90.00
#
_symmetry.space_group_name_H-M   'P 1'
#
loop_
_entity.id
_entity.type
_entity.pdbx_description
1 polymer ?
#
loop_
_entity_poly.entity_id
_entity_poly.type
_entity_poly.pdbx_seq_one_letter_code
_entity_poly.pdbx_strand_id
1 'polypeptide(L)'
;MAQKPTPALLLMNEPSPESQTRKRQWWDFLKPEERGLHKFIKNFVETIFIKLKDCLQDQYIDASIVSTVTRLISIKLVNCPLTLNYNEEDGLNHRLSSTESPLPEHTAEMAAAITVTADQEPHDRLKALKAFDELKTGVKGLVDSGITSIPQIFIHPSDTLSTSSFQYDPDIIPTIDLSAVDGDRRPAIVDQIARASRKRGFFHVLNHGIQSEVMDQTIKAVKGFHELPTEIKSKMYNRDKGHSVSFFSNVDLFHNIEAVCWRDSLQIMVGSNRLEDEEIPEICRNEVVEWHSHLKPLAELLIGLICEGLGLDKERLKEMKFSEAGAIVGHYYPYCPQPDLTLGLKSHTDASMLTILLQDHIGGLQIKHNGNWVDVKPVPGALAVFVGDILQVTTIKLLV
;
A
#
# COMPACT_ATOMS: atom_id res chain seq x y z
N MET A 1 -10.02 45.90 20.64
CA MET A 1 -9.43 45.84 19.29
C MET A 1 -8.53 44.62 19.25
N ALA A 2 -8.99 43.56 18.59
CA ALA A 2 -8.28 42.28 18.51
C ALA A 2 -7.19 42.33 17.42
N GLN A 3 -5.96 42.00 17.80
CA GLN A 3 -4.87 41.72 16.85
C GLN A 3 -5.08 40.31 16.27
N LYS A 4 -5.24 40.24 14.94
CA LYS A 4 -5.21 38.97 14.18
C LYS A 4 -3.79 38.40 14.23
N PRO A 5 -3.60 37.09 14.50
CA PRO A 5 -2.32 36.44 14.24
C PRO A 5 -2.16 36.10 12.75
N THR A 6 -0.98 36.44 12.24
CA THR A 6 -0.45 36.11 10.91
C THR A 6 -0.36 34.58 10.73
N PRO A 7 -0.73 34.01 9.57
CA PRO A 7 -0.54 32.58 9.32
C PRO A 7 0.95 32.27 9.13
N ALA A 8 1.45 31.27 9.88
CA ALA A 8 2.78 30.73 9.75
C ALA A 8 2.92 30.00 8.41
N LEU A 9 3.79 30.53 7.54
CA LEU A 9 4.21 29.88 6.30
C LEU A 9 5.05 28.66 6.65
N LEU A 10 4.62 27.47 6.23
CA LEU A 10 5.37 26.22 6.34
C LEU A 10 6.52 26.28 5.30
N LEU A 11 7.72 26.70 5.72
CA LEU A 11 8.91 26.66 4.89
C LEU A 11 9.31 25.18 4.67
N MET A 12 8.99 24.66 3.48
CA MET A 12 9.61 23.43 3.00
C MET A 12 11.05 23.73 2.61
N ASN A 13 12.01 23.09 3.28
CA ASN A 13 13.42 23.19 2.93
C ASN A 13 13.66 22.73 1.48
N GLU A 14 14.38 23.53 0.70
CA GLU A 14 14.83 23.10 -0.63
C GLU A 14 15.82 21.92 -0.50
N PRO A 15 15.75 20.92 -1.39
CA PRO A 15 16.67 19.79 -1.38
C PRO A 15 18.10 20.25 -1.68
N SER A 16 19.06 19.73 -0.92
CA SER A 16 20.47 20.10 -1.03
C SER A 16 21.01 19.88 -2.46
N PRO A 17 21.99 20.69 -2.92
CA PRO A 17 22.60 20.56 -4.24
C PRO A 17 23.12 19.15 -4.54
N GLU A 18 23.61 18.42 -3.53
CA GLU A 18 24.04 17.02 -3.67
C GLU A 18 22.89 16.08 -4.04
N SER A 19 21.70 16.26 -3.46
CA SER A 19 20.54 15.42 -3.80
C SER A 19 20.01 15.72 -5.21
N GLN A 20 20.18 16.95 -5.70
CA GLN A 20 19.81 17.35 -7.06
C GLN A 20 20.77 16.76 -8.10
N THR A 21 22.07 16.70 -7.77
CA THR A 21 23.10 16.08 -8.62
C THR A 21 22.93 14.57 -8.71
N ARG A 22 22.64 13.89 -7.58
CA ARG A 22 22.36 12.43 -7.57
C ARG A 22 21.09 12.07 -8.34
N LYS A 23 20.05 12.92 -8.31
CA LYS A 23 18.83 12.76 -9.13
C LYS A 23 19.08 12.86 -10.63
N ARG A 24 19.95 13.78 -11.07
CA ARG A 24 20.30 13.92 -12.49
C ARG A 24 21.09 12.73 -13.01
N GLN A 25 22.09 12.27 -12.24
CA GLN A 25 22.85 11.08 -12.59
C GLN A 25 21.93 9.85 -12.70
N TRP A 26 21.01 9.69 -11.75
CA TRP A 26 20.03 8.59 -11.75
C TRP A 26 19.08 8.58 -12.97
N TRP A 27 18.64 9.74 -13.46
CA TRP A 27 17.75 9.86 -14.63
C TRP A 27 18.38 9.30 -15.93
N ASP A 28 19.69 9.40 -16.04
CA ASP A 28 20.45 8.95 -17.20
C ASP A 28 20.72 7.43 -17.18
N PHE A 29 20.57 6.77 -16.02
CA PHE A 29 20.74 5.31 -15.86
C PHE A 29 19.47 4.49 -16.02
N LEU A 30 18.29 5.13 -16.05
CA LEU A 30 17.01 4.45 -16.24
C LEU A 30 16.83 3.99 -17.69
N LYS A 31 16.38 2.75 -17.86
CA LYS A 31 15.95 2.23 -19.17
C LYS A 31 14.73 3.00 -19.69
N PRO A 32 14.49 3.02 -21.02
CA PRO A 32 13.33 3.69 -21.60
C PRO A 32 11.98 3.27 -20.99
N GLU A 33 11.81 1.98 -20.65
CA GLU A 33 10.63 1.46 -19.94
C GLU A 33 10.41 2.05 -18.53
N GLU A 34 11.47 2.38 -17.79
CA GLU A 34 11.41 2.93 -16.43
C GLU A 34 11.05 4.42 -16.43
N ARG A 35 11.44 5.16 -17.48
CA ARG A 35 10.97 6.53 -17.74
C ARG A 35 9.46 6.56 -18.03
N GLY A 36 8.91 5.44 -18.51
CA GLY A 36 7.48 5.23 -18.71
C GLY A 36 6.65 5.33 -17.42
N LEU A 37 7.16 4.80 -16.29
CA LEU A 37 6.47 4.92 -14.99
C LEU A 37 6.41 6.36 -14.49
N HIS A 38 7.47 7.15 -14.70
CA HIS A 38 7.48 8.56 -14.34
C HIS A 38 6.52 9.38 -15.21
N LYS A 39 6.47 9.09 -16.51
CA LYS A 39 5.51 9.68 -17.46
C LYS A 39 4.08 9.27 -17.15
N PHE A 40 3.87 8.02 -16.74
CA PHE A 40 2.58 7.48 -16.31
C PHE A 40 2.05 8.15 -15.05
N ILE A 41 2.86 8.24 -13.98
CA ILE A 41 2.46 8.91 -12.74
C ILE A 41 2.13 10.37 -13.01
N LYS A 42 2.96 11.04 -13.82
CA LYS A 42 2.68 12.41 -14.27
C LYS A 42 1.34 12.52 -15.00
N ASN A 43 1.11 11.66 -16.01
CA ASN A 43 -0.15 11.64 -16.76
C ASN A 43 -1.35 11.29 -15.89
N PHE A 44 -1.22 10.33 -14.96
CA PHE A 44 -2.27 9.92 -14.04
C PHE A 44 -2.66 11.03 -13.07
N VAL A 45 -1.68 11.74 -12.51
CA VAL A 45 -1.90 12.93 -11.67
C VAL A 45 -2.54 14.05 -12.50
N GLU A 46 -2.09 14.25 -13.75
CA GLU A 46 -2.70 15.20 -14.69
C GLU A 46 -4.14 14.80 -15.07
N THR A 47 -4.45 13.51 -15.22
CA THR A 47 -5.81 13.01 -15.51
C THR A 47 -6.73 13.13 -14.31
N ILE A 48 -6.28 12.78 -13.10
CA ILE A 48 -7.00 13.08 -11.85
C ILE A 48 -7.26 14.59 -11.78
N PHE A 49 -6.27 15.39 -12.13
CA PHE A 49 -6.38 16.84 -12.10
C PHE A 49 -7.38 17.39 -13.12
N ILE A 50 -7.41 16.88 -14.35
CA ILE A 50 -8.39 17.23 -15.38
C ILE A 50 -9.80 16.83 -14.92
N LYS A 51 -9.98 15.60 -14.42
CA LYS A 51 -11.28 15.15 -13.90
C LYS A 51 -11.74 15.96 -12.70
N LEU A 52 -10.84 16.31 -11.78
CA LEU A 52 -11.14 17.20 -10.65
C LEU A 52 -11.46 18.62 -11.11
N LYS A 53 -10.80 19.14 -12.16
CA LYS A 53 -11.06 20.47 -12.74
C LYS A 53 -12.41 20.52 -13.43
N ASP A 54 -12.76 19.49 -14.19
CA ASP A 54 -14.05 19.39 -14.88
C ASP A 54 -15.22 19.20 -13.90
N CYS A 55 -14.98 18.55 -12.76
CA CYS A 55 -15.95 18.41 -11.66
C CYS A 55 -16.15 19.67 -10.81
N LEU A 56 -15.24 20.66 -10.88
CA LEU A 56 -15.25 21.87 -10.04
C LEU A 56 -15.72 23.11 -10.81
N GLN A 57 -16.69 22.95 -11.73
CA GLN A 57 -17.29 24.04 -12.51
C GLN A 57 -17.41 25.33 -11.67
N ASP A 58 -16.64 26.35 -12.08
CA ASP A 58 -16.65 27.75 -11.59
C ASP A 58 -15.96 28.14 -10.26
N GLN A 59 -14.93 27.41 -9.79
CA GLN A 59 -14.03 27.99 -8.78
C GLN A 59 -12.57 28.13 -9.27
N TYR A 60 -12.04 29.35 -9.14
CA TYR A 60 -10.73 29.76 -9.64
C TYR A 60 -9.61 29.09 -8.84
N ILE A 61 -9.13 27.94 -9.33
CA ILE A 61 -8.00 27.24 -8.71
C ILE A 61 -6.70 27.96 -9.10
N ASP A 62 -5.99 28.51 -8.11
CA ASP A 62 -4.67 29.14 -8.30
C ASP A 62 -3.65 28.10 -8.81
N ALA A 63 -3.09 28.37 -10.00
CA ALA A 63 -2.11 27.51 -10.67
C ALA A 63 -0.85 27.22 -9.84
N SER A 64 -0.51 28.05 -8.85
CA SER A 64 0.64 27.86 -7.96
C SER A 64 0.37 26.79 -6.88
N ILE A 65 -0.87 26.72 -6.37
CA ILE A 65 -1.31 25.68 -5.43
C ILE A 65 -1.34 24.33 -6.15
N VAL A 66 -1.82 24.33 -7.39
CA VAL A 66 -1.80 23.16 -8.28
C VAL A 66 -0.38 22.65 -8.49
N SER A 67 0.55 23.53 -8.88
CA SER A 67 1.95 23.17 -9.10
C SER A 67 2.60 22.56 -7.85
N THR A 68 2.30 23.13 -6.68
CA THR A 68 2.85 22.67 -5.39
C THR A 68 2.27 21.30 -4.99
N VAL A 69 0.96 21.10 -5.13
CA VAL A 69 0.30 19.82 -4.83
C VAL A 69 0.72 18.74 -5.82
N THR A 70 0.79 19.04 -7.11
CA THR A 70 1.31 18.12 -8.13
C THR A 70 2.75 17.72 -7.85
N ARG A 71 3.60 18.67 -7.42
CA ARG A 71 5.00 18.38 -7.03
C ARG A 71 5.09 17.52 -5.77
N LEU A 72 4.25 17.77 -4.77
CA LEU A 72 4.16 16.96 -3.54
C LEU A 72 3.64 15.55 -3.79
N ILE A 73 2.59 15.41 -4.60
CA ILE A 73 2.03 14.12 -5.02
C ILE A 73 3.04 13.38 -5.88
N SER A 74 3.76 14.05 -6.78
CA SER A 74 4.78 13.40 -7.62
C SER A 74 5.97 12.93 -6.78
N ILE A 75 6.41 13.71 -5.78
CA ILE A 75 7.48 13.31 -4.85
C ILE A 75 7.02 12.15 -3.97
N LYS A 76 5.78 12.17 -3.47
CA LYS A 76 5.23 11.08 -2.65
C LYS A 76 4.95 9.82 -3.48
N LEU A 77 4.32 9.91 -4.65
CA LEU A 77 4.00 8.78 -5.54
C LEU A 77 5.25 8.14 -6.16
N VAL A 78 6.29 8.90 -6.46
CA VAL A 78 7.60 8.32 -6.86
C VAL A 78 8.21 7.48 -5.72
N ASN A 79 7.85 7.77 -4.47
CA ASN A 79 8.27 7.03 -3.27
C ASN A 79 7.17 6.13 -2.68
N CYS A 80 6.00 6.02 -3.32
CA CYS A 80 4.83 5.29 -2.81
C CYS A 80 4.60 4.06 -3.70
N PRO A 81 4.54 2.84 -3.13
CA PRO A 81 4.44 1.59 -3.91
C PRO A 81 3.02 1.28 -4.43
N LEU A 82 2.18 2.29 -4.70
CA LEU A 82 0.82 2.09 -5.21
C LEU A 82 0.68 2.65 -6.63
N THR A 83 0.61 1.73 -7.60
CA THR A 83 0.44 2.02 -9.03
C THR A 83 -1.03 1.94 -9.44
N LEU A 84 -1.55 3.03 -10.00
CA LEU A 84 -2.83 3.08 -10.69
C LEU A 84 -2.66 2.61 -12.15
N ASN A 85 -3.75 2.15 -12.79
CA ASN A 85 -3.79 1.62 -14.16
C ASN A 85 -4.17 2.71 -15.19
N TYR A 86 -3.52 2.72 -16.35
CA TYR A 86 -3.96 3.45 -17.56
C TYR A 86 -3.52 2.63 -18.78
N ASN A 87 -4.50 2.17 -19.57
CA ASN A 87 -4.30 1.50 -20.85
C ASN A 87 -4.47 2.54 -21.97
N GLU A 88 -3.61 2.49 -22.97
CA GLU A 88 -3.94 2.90 -24.33
C GLU A 88 -3.58 1.74 -25.26
N GLU A 89 -4.57 1.33 -26.07
CA GLU A 89 -4.42 0.36 -27.14
C GLU A 89 -3.46 0.90 -28.20
N ASP A 90 -2.47 0.09 -28.60
CA ASP A 90 -2.29 -0.31 -30.01
C ASP A 90 -1.07 -1.24 -30.20
N GLY A 91 -1.34 -2.38 -30.83
CA GLY A 91 -0.47 -3.11 -31.76
C GLY A 91 0.96 -3.51 -31.36
N LEU A 92 1.18 -4.81 -31.12
CA LEU A 92 1.80 -5.71 -32.12
C LEU A 92 2.02 -7.11 -31.54
N ASN A 93 1.44 -8.10 -32.22
CA ASN A 93 1.70 -9.51 -32.06
C ASN A 93 3.20 -9.82 -32.23
N HIS A 94 3.82 -10.51 -31.26
CA HIS A 94 4.83 -11.52 -31.58
C HIS A 94 4.89 -12.60 -30.49
N ARG A 95 4.38 -13.79 -30.84
CA ARG A 95 4.69 -15.06 -30.18
C ARG A 95 6.19 -15.30 -30.23
N LEU A 96 6.81 -15.51 -29.08
CA LEU A 96 8.09 -16.22 -28.98
C LEU A 96 7.89 -17.42 -28.06
N SER A 97 7.99 -18.61 -28.65
CA SER A 97 8.10 -19.88 -27.93
C SER A 97 9.41 -19.89 -27.16
N SER A 98 9.38 -20.16 -25.86
CA SER A 98 10.56 -20.55 -25.11
C SER A 98 10.37 -21.97 -24.59
N THR A 99 11.33 -22.82 -24.97
CA THR A 99 11.50 -24.20 -24.55
C THR A 99 11.89 -24.26 -23.07
N GLU A 100 11.18 -25.09 -22.30
CA GLU A 100 11.46 -25.37 -20.90
C GLU A 100 12.83 -26.04 -20.72
N SER A 101 13.62 -25.52 -19.78
CA SER A 101 14.77 -26.22 -19.19
C SER A 101 14.48 -26.46 -17.70
N PRO A 102 14.90 -27.59 -17.10
CA PRO A 102 14.51 -27.94 -15.73
C PRO A 102 15.18 -27.03 -14.69
N LEU A 103 14.43 -26.71 -13.63
CA LEU A 103 14.93 -26.04 -12.42
C LEU A 103 15.94 -26.96 -11.69
N PRO A 104 17.08 -26.44 -11.17
CA PRO A 104 18.03 -27.25 -10.41
C PRO A 104 17.51 -27.51 -8.99
N GLU A 105 17.47 -28.78 -8.60
CA GLU A 105 17.39 -29.21 -7.20
C GLU A 105 18.68 -28.80 -6.48
N HIS A 106 18.63 -27.89 -5.50
CA HIS A 106 19.46 -27.83 -4.27
C HIS A 106 19.35 -26.44 -3.60
N THR A 107 18.32 -26.27 -2.77
CA THR A 107 17.96 -25.02 -2.07
C THR A 107 18.97 -24.56 -1.00
N ALA A 108 19.81 -25.47 -0.47
CA ALA A 108 20.76 -25.16 0.60
C ALA A 108 22.01 -24.36 0.12
N GLU A 109 22.53 -24.64 -1.08
CA GLU A 109 23.63 -23.86 -1.67
C GLU A 109 23.16 -22.46 -2.12
N MET A 110 21.88 -22.30 -2.44
CA MET A 110 21.30 -21.03 -2.89
C MET A 110 21.13 -20.01 -1.75
N ALA A 111 20.80 -20.46 -0.53
CA ALA A 111 20.80 -19.60 0.66
C ALA A 111 22.20 -19.07 0.99
N ALA A 112 23.25 -19.88 0.72
CA ALA A 112 24.65 -19.49 0.86
C ALA A 112 25.08 -18.46 -0.21
N ALA A 113 24.52 -18.51 -1.42
CA ALA A 113 24.81 -17.54 -2.49
C ALA A 113 24.27 -16.12 -2.20
N ILE A 114 23.35 -16.01 -1.23
CA ILE A 114 22.73 -14.75 -0.78
C ILE A 114 23.46 -14.17 0.45
N THR A 115 24.37 -14.93 1.08
CA THR A 115 25.15 -14.47 2.24
C THR A 115 26.36 -13.68 1.78
N VAL A 116 26.19 -12.36 1.69
CA VAL A 116 27.25 -11.41 1.33
C VAL A 116 27.44 -10.43 2.48
N THR A 117 28.69 -10.23 2.91
CA THR A 117 29.12 -9.47 4.09
C THR A 117 28.91 -7.96 3.96
N ALA A 118 28.84 -7.29 5.12
CA ALA A 118 28.40 -5.90 5.33
C ALA A 118 29.20 -4.77 4.65
N ASP A 119 30.28 -5.07 3.93
CA ASP A 119 31.10 -4.10 3.20
C ASP A 119 31.02 -4.38 1.69
N GLN A 120 29.96 -3.99 0.98
CA GLN A 120 29.94 -4.14 -0.49
C GLN A 120 29.32 -2.99 -1.30
N GLU A 121 29.93 -2.79 -2.47
CA GLU A 121 29.62 -1.86 -3.54
C GLU A 121 28.18 -2.02 -4.06
N PRO A 122 27.53 -0.96 -4.59
CA PRO A 122 26.17 -1.01 -5.13
C PRO A 122 25.90 -2.14 -6.15
N HIS A 123 26.95 -2.63 -6.82
CA HIS A 123 26.90 -3.73 -7.78
C HIS A 123 26.49 -5.07 -7.14
N ASP A 124 27.00 -5.37 -5.94
CA ASP A 124 26.79 -6.66 -5.30
C ASP A 124 25.38 -6.79 -4.69
N ARG A 125 24.84 -5.68 -4.16
CA ARG A 125 23.44 -5.62 -3.71
C ARG A 125 22.47 -5.90 -4.85
N LEU A 126 22.67 -5.28 -6.01
CA LEU A 126 21.81 -5.51 -7.17
C LEU A 126 21.85 -6.98 -7.64
N LYS A 127 23.03 -7.60 -7.60
CA LYS A 127 23.19 -9.02 -7.90
C LYS A 127 22.40 -9.89 -6.92
N ALA A 128 22.47 -9.60 -5.61
CA ALA A 128 21.72 -10.32 -4.59
C ALA A 128 20.19 -10.15 -4.75
N LEU A 129 19.72 -8.95 -5.09
CA LEU A 129 18.30 -8.69 -5.37
C LEU A 129 17.80 -9.48 -6.58
N LYS A 130 18.58 -9.53 -7.67
CA LYS A 130 18.26 -10.32 -8.86
C LYS A 130 18.21 -11.81 -8.54
N ALA A 131 19.21 -12.32 -7.82
CA ALA A 131 19.24 -13.72 -7.40
C ALA A 131 18.02 -14.07 -6.54
N PHE A 132 17.64 -13.21 -5.59
CA PHE A 132 16.44 -13.40 -4.79
C PHE A 132 15.16 -13.38 -5.65
N ASP A 133 15.03 -12.45 -6.59
CA ASP A 133 13.87 -12.35 -7.46
C ASP A 133 13.72 -13.55 -8.41
N GLU A 134 14.83 -14.05 -8.94
CA GLU A 134 14.90 -15.24 -9.82
C GLU A 134 14.42 -16.52 -9.12
N LEU A 135 14.49 -16.58 -7.78
CA LEU A 135 13.96 -17.71 -7.01
C LEU A 135 12.44 -17.84 -7.16
N LYS A 136 11.72 -16.71 -7.28
CA LYS A 136 10.24 -16.68 -7.35
C LYS A 136 9.53 -17.39 -6.18
N THR A 137 10.24 -17.66 -5.09
CA THR A 137 9.76 -18.37 -3.91
C THR A 137 9.27 -17.43 -2.81
N GLY A 138 9.69 -16.17 -2.89
CA GLY A 138 9.47 -15.12 -1.92
C GLY A 138 10.22 -15.32 -0.60
N VAL A 139 9.92 -14.47 0.38
CA VAL A 139 10.53 -14.52 1.72
C VAL A 139 10.17 -15.82 2.43
N LYS A 140 8.95 -16.33 2.25
CA LYS A 140 8.54 -17.64 2.79
C LYS A 140 9.43 -18.77 2.27
N GLY A 141 9.82 -18.75 1.00
CA GLY A 141 10.76 -19.73 0.45
C GLY A 141 12.14 -19.71 1.13
N LEU A 142 12.63 -18.54 1.55
CA LEU A 142 13.85 -18.43 2.34
C LEU A 142 13.66 -19.07 3.72
N VAL A 143 12.53 -18.83 4.38
CA VAL A 143 12.20 -19.44 5.68
C VAL A 143 12.12 -20.97 5.56
N ASP A 144 11.47 -21.48 4.52
CA ASP A 144 11.32 -22.92 4.28
C ASP A 144 12.67 -23.61 3.98
N SER A 145 13.67 -22.86 3.51
CA SER A 145 15.04 -23.37 3.35
C SER A 145 15.82 -23.52 4.66
N GLY A 146 15.25 -23.08 5.80
CA GLY A 146 15.83 -23.25 7.13
C GLY A 146 16.91 -22.22 7.49
N ILE A 147 16.85 -21.01 6.91
CA ILE A 147 17.82 -19.96 7.25
C ILE A 147 17.80 -19.62 8.74
N THR A 148 18.99 -19.40 9.29
CA THR A 148 19.17 -18.94 10.68
C THR A 148 19.60 -17.48 10.75
N SER A 149 19.90 -16.86 9.62
CA SER A 149 20.24 -15.44 9.50
C SER A 149 19.61 -14.86 8.24
N ILE A 150 19.11 -13.64 8.34
CA ILE A 150 18.47 -12.98 7.20
C ILE A 150 19.53 -12.46 6.22
N PRO A 151 19.28 -12.50 4.91
CA PRO A 151 20.15 -11.88 3.93
C PRO A 151 20.37 -10.39 4.17
N GLN A 152 21.55 -9.90 3.80
CA GLN A 152 21.91 -8.48 3.89
C GLN A 152 20.90 -7.56 3.18
N ILE A 153 20.24 -8.05 2.13
CA ILE A 153 19.24 -7.25 1.40
C ILE A 153 18.03 -6.86 2.26
N PHE A 154 17.73 -7.61 3.34
CA PHE A 154 16.63 -7.36 4.29
C PHE A 154 17.07 -6.62 5.57
N ILE A 155 18.38 -6.42 5.78
CA ILE A 155 18.90 -5.74 6.97
C ILE A 155 18.74 -4.24 6.81
N HIS A 156 17.89 -3.62 7.64
CA HIS A 156 17.62 -2.20 7.61
C HIS A 156 18.68 -1.41 8.40
N PRO A 157 18.98 -0.16 8.00
CA PRO A 157 19.83 0.73 8.79
C PRO A 157 19.26 0.96 10.20
N SER A 158 20.13 1.11 11.20
CA SER A 158 19.72 1.33 12.59
C SER A 158 18.81 2.55 12.77
N ASP A 159 19.02 3.61 12.00
CA ASP A 159 18.18 4.82 12.02
C ASP A 159 16.73 4.50 11.59
N THR A 160 16.57 3.60 10.62
CA THR A 160 15.25 3.16 10.12
C THR A 160 14.54 2.25 11.13
N LEU A 161 15.31 1.46 11.90
CA LEU A 161 14.81 0.57 12.94
C LEU A 161 14.55 1.28 14.27
N SER A 162 15.16 2.45 14.48
CA SER A 162 15.04 3.21 15.72
C SER A 162 13.61 3.73 15.92
N THR A 163 12.82 2.97 16.66
CA THR A 163 11.46 3.36 17.03
C THR A 163 11.33 3.34 18.55
N SER A 164 11.07 4.51 19.14
CA SER A 164 10.45 4.55 20.46
C SER A 164 8.97 4.25 20.25
N SER A 165 8.57 3.01 20.52
CA SER A 165 7.17 2.65 20.57
C SER A 165 6.63 2.92 21.98
N PHE A 166 5.48 3.59 22.05
CA PHE A 166 4.72 3.71 23.30
C PHE A 166 3.59 2.68 23.28
N GLN A 167 3.23 2.18 24.46
CA GLN A 167 2.11 1.25 24.63
C GLN A 167 0.80 1.88 24.13
N TYR A 168 -0.09 1.02 23.65
CA TYR A 168 -1.45 1.33 23.20
C TYR A 168 -2.18 2.28 24.16
N ASP A 169 -2.61 3.43 23.62
CA ASP A 169 -3.49 4.39 24.28
C ASP A 169 -4.82 4.44 23.50
N PRO A 170 -5.95 4.03 24.12
CA PRO A 170 -7.28 4.12 23.51
C PRO A 170 -7.65 5.54 23.02
N ASP A 171 -7.09 6.59 23.63
CA ASP A 171 -7.31 7.97 23.21
C ASP A 171 -6.53 8.33 21.92
N ILE A 172 -5.56 7.50 21.54
CA ILE A 172 -4.79 7.63 20.29
C ILE A 172 -5.49 6.89 19.14
N ILE A 173 -6.05 5.70 19.41
CA ILE A 173 -6.67 4.84 18.40
C ILE A 173 -8.19 4.73 18.68
N PRO A 174 -9.00 5.64 18.11
CA PRO A 174 -10.44 5.62 18.34
C PRO A 174 -11.07 4.37 17.74
N THR A 175 -11.99 3.76 18.48
CA THR A 175 -12.81 2.64 18.02
C THR A 175 -14.27 3.09 17.90
N ILE A 176 -14.86 2.89 16.73
CA ILE A 176 -16.17 3.42 16.36
C ILE A 176 -17.14 2.27 16.12
N ASP A 177 -18.26 2.26 16.85
CA ASP A 177 -19.32 1.26 16.72
C ASP A 177 -20.35 1.68 15.65
N LEU A 178 -20.48 0.88 14.59
CA LEU A 178 -21.40 1.13 13.47
C LEU A 178 -22.79 0.51 13.65
N SER A 179 -23.09 -0.15 14.78
CA SER A 179 -24.36 -0.86 15.01
C SER A 179 -25.63 -0.04 14.84
N ALA A 180 -25.55 1.29 14.96
CA ALA A 180 -26.69 2.21 14.83
C ALA A 180 -26.45 3.30 13.78
N VAL A 181 -25.65 2.99 12.75
CA VAL A 181 -25.30 3.93 11.66
C VAL A 181 -26.50 4.40 10.85
N ASP A 182 -27.57 3.59 10.79
CA ASP A 182 -28.82 3.90 10.07
C ASP A 182 -29.93 4.43 11.00
N GLY A 183 -29.64 4.65 12.29
CA GLY A 183 -30.61 5.11 13.29
C GLY A 183 -30.27 6.46 13.89
N ASP A 184 -30.89 6.77 15.03
CA ASP A 184 -30.77 8.06 15.73
C ASP A 184 -29.33 8.42 16.15
N ARG A 185 -28.43 7.44 16.22
CA ARG A 185 -27.02 7.64 16.58
C ARG A 185 -26.13 8.05 15.41
N ARG A 186 -26.64 8.09 14.17
CA ARG A 186 -25.87 8.49 12.99
C ARG A 186 -25.10 9.81 13.18
N PRO A 187 -25.69 10.91 13.69
CA PRO A 187 -24.96 12.18 13.85
C PRO A 187 -23.73 12.05 14.76
N ALA A 188 -23.83 11.25 15.83
CA ALA A 188 -22.72 11.00 16.74
C ALA A 188 -21.62 10.12 16.09
N ILE A 189 -22.01 9.14 15.27
CA ILE A 189 -21.07 8.29 14.52
C ILE A 189 -20.33 9.11 13.46
N VAL A 190 -21.05 9.93 12.69
CA VAL A 190 -20.49 10.86 11.69
C VAL A 190 -19.45 11.77 12.34
N ASP A 191 -19.80 12.36 13.49
CA ASP A 191 -18.91 13.25 14.23
C ASP A 191 -17.67 12.53 14.80
N GLN A 192 -17.81 11.28 15.27
CA GLN A 192 -16.67 10.44 15.68
C GLN A 192 -15.73 10.14 14.51
N ILE A 193 -16.26 9.68 13.37
CA ILE A 193 -15.49 9.39 12.16
C ILE A 193 -14.78 10.66 11.69
N ALA A 194 -15.49 11.78 11.61
CA ALA A 194 -14.93 13.06 11.17
C ALA A 194 -13.77 13.53 12.06
N ARG A 195 -13.88 13.34 13.38
CA ARG A 195 -12.80 13.66 14.32
C ARG A 195 -11.61 12.72 14.18
N ALA A 196 -11.86 11.42 14.07
CA ALA A 196 -10.80 10.43 13.92
C ALA A 196 -10.03 10.65 12.61
N SER A 197 -10.73 10.82 11.50
CA SER A 197 -10.15 11.13 10.19
C SER A 197 -9.31 12.41 10.23
N ARG A 198 -9.80 13.50 10.85
CA ARG A 198 -9.08 14.79 10.91
C ARG A 198 -7.88 14.79 11.85
N LYS A 199 -7.99 14.15 13.02
CA LYS A 199 -6.96 14.23 14.06
C LYS A 199 -5.92 13.11 13.98
N ARG A 200 -6.32 11.94 13.48
CA ARG A 200 -5.50 10.73 13.50
C ARG A 200 -5.26 10.16 12.10
N GLY A 201 -6.20 10.35 11.16
CA GLY A 201 -6.17 9.67 9.86
C GLY A 201 -6.35 8.15 9.97
N PHE A 202 -6.76 7.68 11.15
CA PHE A 202 -6.83 6.27 11.52
C PHE A 202 -7.93 6.03 12.57
N PHE A 203 -8.66 4.92 12.44
CA PHE A 203 -9.63 4.45 13.44
C PHE A 203 -9.95 2.96 13.25
N HIS A 204 -10.41 2.31 14.32
CA HIS A 204 -11.09 1.01 14.22
C HIS A 204 -12.59 1.20 14.01
N VAL A 205 -13.19 0.28 13.27
CA VAL A 205 -14.66 0.11 13.21
C VAL A 205 -15.08 -1.24 13.74
N LEU A 206 -16.15 -1.26 14.53
CA LEU A 206 -16.83 -2.45 15.04
C LEU A 206 -18.26 -2.51 14.52
N ASN A 207 -18.86 -3.70 14.56
CA ASN A 207 -20.24 -3.93 14.13
C ASN A 207 -20.51 -3.41 12.71
N HIS A 208 -19.54 -3.57 11.81
CA HIS A 208 -19.57 -3.13 10.42
C HIS A 208 -20.40 -4.04 9.49
N GLY A 209 -21.06 -5.07 10.05
CA GLY A 209 -21.96 -5.95 9.32
C GLY A 209 -21.30 -7.13 8.58
N ILE A 210 -19.97 -7.28 8.67
CA ILE A 210 -19.27 -8.46 8.12
C ILE A 210 -19.14 -9.50 9.23
N GLN A 211 -19.53 -10.74 8.94
CA GLN A 211 -19.50 -11.84 9.91
C GLN A 211 -18.05 -12.22 10.26
N SER A 212 -17.82 -12.62 11.51
CA SER A 212 -16.52 -13.10 12.00
C SER A 212 -15.97 -14.24 11.16
N GLU A 213 -16.85 -15.14 10.76
CA GLU A 213 -16.54 -16.34 9.98
C GLU A 213 -15.93 -15.97 8.63
N VAL A 214 -16.45 -14.94 7.95
CA VAL A 214 -15.91 -14.44 6.68
C VAL A 214 -14.49 -13.91 6.91
N MET A 215 -14.28 -13.08 7.93
CA MET A 215 -12.96 -12.53 8.26
C MET A 215 -11.93 -13.63 8.56
N ASP A 216 -12.30 -14.60 9.40
CA ASP A 216 -11.42 -15.71 9.77
C ASP A 216 -11.09 -16.61 8.56
N GLN A 217 -12.08 -16.88 7.71
CA GLN A 217 -11.90 -17.65 6.48
C GLN A 217 -11.01 -16.92 5.48
N THR A 218 -11.17 -15.62 5.30
CA THR A 218 -10.29 -14.82 4.42
C THR A 218 -8.84 -14.88 4.89
N ILE A 219 -8.57 -14.67 6.18
CA ILE A 219 -7.20 -14.77 6.73
C ILE A 219 -6.64 -16.18 6.50
N LYS A 220 -7.43 -17.21 6.80
CA LYS A 220 -7.02 -18.61 6.64
C LYS A 220 -6.73 -18.94 5.18
N ALA A 221 -7.55 -18.46 4.24
CA ALA A 221 -7.41 -18.69 2.82
C ALA A 221 -6.17 -18.00 2.24
N VAL A 222 -5.95 -16.72 2.56
CA VAL A 222 -4.74 -15.98 2.18
C VAL A 222 -3.49 -16.66 2.74
N LYS A 223 -3.52 -17.06 4.03
CA LYS A 223 -2.43 -17.84 4.63
C LYS A 223 -2.23 -19.16 3.89
N GLY A 224 -3.31 -19.88 3.57
CA GLY A 224 -3.27 -21.13 2.82
C GLY A 224 -2.58 -20.98 1.47
N PHE A 225 -2.87 -19.89 0.74
CA PHE A 225 -2.15 -19.54 -0.49
C PHE A 225 -0.65 -19.41 -0.25
N HIS A 226 -0.21 -18.65 0.75
CA HIS A 226 1.21 -18.45 1.05
C HIS A 226 1.90 -19.70 1.60
N GLU A 227 1.16 -20.68 2.10
CA GLU A 227 1.67 -21.97 2.57
C GLU A 227 1.66 -23.07 1.48
N LEU A 228 1.20 -22.77 0.26
CA LEU A 228 1.31 -23.71 -0.85
C LEU A 228 2.77 -24.05 -1.17
N PRO A 229 3.04 -25.26 -1.72
CA PRO A 229 4.34 -25.63 -2.24
C PRO A 229 4.89 -24.59 -3.23
N THR A 230 6.19 -24.38 -3.19
CA THR A 230 6.92 -23.42 -4.03
C THR A 230 6.65 -23.64 -5.52
N GLU A 231 6.55 -24.89 -5.95
CA GLU A 231 6.34 -25.29 -7.35
C GLU A 231 4.97 -24.80 -7.88
N ILE A 232 4.02 -24.53 -6.98
CA ILE A 232 2.70 -24.02 -7.31
C ILE A 232 2.72 -22.48 -7.28
N LYS A 233 3.15 -21.87 -6.16
CA LYS A 233 3.12 -20.40 -6.00
C LYS A 233 4.04 -19.67 -6.97
N SER A 234 5.21 -20.23 -7.28
CA SER A 234 6.20 -19.59 -8.18
C SER A 234 5.66 -19.35 -9.59
N LYS A 235 4.68 -20.15 -10.04
CA LYS A 235 3.97 -19.95 -11.32
C LYS A 235 3.15 -18.67 -11.36
N MET A 236 2.72 -18.19 -10.19
CA MET A 236 1.97 -16.95 -10.02
C MET A 236 2.89 -15.78 -9.64
N TYR A 237 4.19 -16.04 -9.48
CA TYR A 237 5.14 -15.00 -9.15
C TYR A 237 5.32 -14.09 -10.34
N ASN A 238 4.91 -12.84 -10.20
CA ASN A 238 5.08 -11.85 -11.25
C ASN A 238 5.23 -10.43 -10.68
N ARG A 239 6.05 -9.65 -11.37
CA ARG A 239 6.27 -8.23 -11.11
C ARG A 239 5.73 -7.33 -12.22
N ASP A 240 5.42 -7.91 -13.38
CA ASP A 240 5.01 -7.16 -14.55
C ASP A 240 3.62 -6.55 -14.36
N LYS A 241 3.45 -5.34 -14.89
CA LYS A 241 2.19 -4.60 -14.82
C LYS A 241 1.22 -5.15 -15.85
N GLY A 242 -0.01 -5.43 -15.43
CA GLY A 242 -1.10 -5.78 -16.34
C GLY A 242 -1.91 -7.00 -15.93
N HIS A 243 -1.38 -7.81 -15.01
CA HIS A 243 -2.11 -8.94 -14.45
C HIS A 243 -3.13 -8.48 -13.41
N SER A 244 -4.29 -9.14 -13.42
CA SER A 244 -5.33 -8.99 -12.39
C SER A 244 -4.87 -9.58 -11.05
N VAL A 245 -4.06 -10.63 -11.08
CA VAL A 245 -3.55 -11.35 -9.91
C VAL A 245 -2.02 -11.46 -9.99
N SER A 246 -1.34 -11.18 -8.89
CA SER A 246 0.13 -11.28 -8.83
C SER A 246 0.61 -11.68 -7.45
N PHE A 247 1.58 -12.59 -7.40
CA PHE A 247 2.34 -12.92 -6.19
C PHE A 247 3.74 -12.33 -6.31
N PHE A 248 4.22 -11.64 -5.28
CA PHE A 248 5.57 -11.06 -5.29
C PHE A 248 6.05 -10.73 -3.88
N SER A 249 7.35 -10.48 -3.74
CA SER A 249 7.95 -9.96 -2.51
C SER A 249 8.38 -8.51 -2.71
N ASN A 250 7.69 -7.56 -2.10
CA ASN A 250 7.91 -6.11 -2.27
C ASN A 250 7.67 -5.61 -3.72
N VAL A 251 6.74 -4.67 -3.90
CA VAL A 251 6.53 -4.01 -5.20
C VAL A 251 7.77 -3.22 -5.65
N ASP A 252 8.47 -2.59 -4.70
CA ASP A 252 9.59 -1.68 -4.91
C ASP A 252 10.97 -2.36 -4.89
N LEU A 253 11.06 -3.68 -5.10
CA LEU A 253 12.28 -4.47 -4.87
C LEU A 253 13.57 -3.84 -5.45
N PHE A 254 13.53 -3.39 -6.71
CA PHE A 254 14.68 -2.79 -7.39
C PHE A 254 14.78 -1.26 -7.21
N HIS A 255 13.76 -0.62 -6.66
CA HIS A 255 13.74 0.81 -6.37
C HIS A 255 14.11 1.11 -4.91
N ASN A 256 14.26 0.06 -4.10
CA ASN A 256 14.54 0.16 -2.68
C ASN A 256 16.05 0.24 -2.40
N ILE A 257 16.49 1.46 -2.10
CA ILE A 257 17.90 1.83 -2.01
C ILE A 257 18.55 1.26 -0.73
N GLU A 258 17.80 1.07 0.35
CA GLU A 258 18.35 0.68 1.65
C GLU A 258 18.18 -0.82 1.94
N ALA A 259 16.94 -1.28 2.15
CA ALA A 259 16.64 -2.65 2.53
C ALA A 259 15.22 -3.03 2.14
N VAL A 260 15.04 -4.26 1.64
CA VAL A 260 13.72 -4.81 1.27
C VAL A 260 12.98 -5.33 2.50
N CYS A 261 11.65 -5.27 2.49
CA CYS A 261 10.86 -5.67 3.67
C CYS A 261 10.71 -7.20 3.74
N TRP A 262 10.62 -7.74 4.96
CA TRP A 262 10.41 -9.16 5.25
C TRP A 262 8.95 -9.56 5.06
N ARG A 263 8.48 -9.55 3.80
CA ARG A 263 7.09 -9.90 3.45
C ARG A 263 6.94 -10.46 2.04
N ASP A 264 5.86 -11.22 1.89
CA ASP A 264 5.28 -11.61 0.62
C ASP A 264 3.89 -11.02 0.45
N SER A 265 3.39 -10.94 -0.78
CA SER A 265 2.09 -10.34 -1.08
C SER A 265 1.40 -11.05 -2.23
N LEU A 266 0.13 -11.40 -2.02
CA LEU A 266 -0.81 -11.73 -3.08
C LEU A 266 -1.63 -10.48 -3.37
N GLN A 267 -1.49 -9.90 -4.54
CA GLN A 267 -2.27 -8.75 -4.99
C GLN A 267 -3.33 -9.21 -5.98
N ILE A 268 -4.56 -8.73 -5.79
CA ILE A 268 -5.70 -8.96 -6.66
C ILE A 268 -6.31 -7.60 -6.97
N MET A 269 -6.25 -7.21 -8.23
CA MET A 269 -6.83 -5.97 -8.73
C MET A 269 -8.33 -6.12 -8.90
N VAL A 270 -9.10 -5.18 -8.36
CA VAL A 270 -10.56 -5.25 -8.34
C VAL A 270 -11.15 -4.02 -9.04
N GLY A 271 -12.12 -4.23 -9.94
CA GLY A 271 -12.80 -3.15 -10.67
C GLY A 271 -13.61 -3.66 -11.86
N SER A 272 -14.34 -2.76 -12.53
CA SER A 272 -15.47 -3.08 -13.41
C SER A 272 -15.20 -4.00 -14.60
N ASN A 273 -13.94 -4.22 -15.03
CA ASN A 273 -13.64 -4.99 -16.25
C ASN A 273 -12.50 -6.02 -16.13
N ARG A 274 -12.12 -6.51 -14.93
CA ARG A 274 -10.88 -7.31 -14.80
C ARG A 274 -10.84 -8.48 -13.80
N LEU A 275 -11.94 -8.80 -13.14
CA LEU A 275 -11.99 -10.03 -12.36
C LEU A 275 -12.59 -11.13 -13.23
N GLU A 276 -11.73 -11.95 -13.84
CA GLU A 276 -12.10 -13.33 -14.12
C GLU A 276 -11.82 -14.10 -12.83
N ASP A 277 -12.88 -14.51 -12.11
CA ASP A 277 -12.75 -15.21 -10.82
C ASP A 277 -11.78 -16.41 -10.93
N GLU A 278 -11.66 -16.98 -12.13
CA GLU A 278 -10.75 -18.05 -12.50
C GLU A 278 -9.26 -17.72 -12.31
N GLU A 279 -8.85 -16.45 -12.43
CA GLU A 279 -7.46 -16.01 -12.26
C GLU A 279 -7.02 -15.95 -10.78
N ILE A 280 -7.99 -15.86 -9.86
CA ILE A 280 -7.72 -15.93 -8.41
C ILE A 280 -7.35 -17.38 -8.04
N PRO A 281 -6.29 -17.60 -7.21
CA PRO A 281 -5.88 -18.94 -6.83
C PRO A 281 -7.04 -19.72 -6.21
N GLU A 282 -7.27 -20.95 -6.69
CA GLU A 282 -8.39 -21.80 -6.27
C GLU A 282 -8.48 -21.96 -4.74
N ILE A 283 -7.34 -22.06 -4.06
CA ILE A 283 -7.25 -22.21 -2.60
C ILE A 283 -7.85 -21.05 -1.80
N CYS A 284 -7.98 -19.87 -2.39
CA CYS A 284 -8.50 -18.67 -1.71
C CYS A 284 -9.56 -17.91 -2.51
N ARG A 285 -10.01 -18.45 -3.64
CA ARG A 285 -10.90 -17.76 -4.57
C ARG A 285 -12.21 -17.36 -3.90
N ASN A 286 -12.90 -18.33 -3.33
CA ASN A 286 -14.25 -18.12 -2.78
C ASN A 286 -14.22 -17.10 -1.64
N GLU A 287 -13.27 -17.26 -0.71
CA GLU A 287 -13.15 -16.42 0.48
C GLU A 287 -12.72 -14.99 0.13
N VAL A 288 -11.87 -14.79 -0.89
CA VAL A 288 -11.49 -13.46 -1.35
C VAL A 288 -12.63 -12.77 -2.11
N VAL A 289 -13.36 -13.51 -2.95
CA VAL A 289 -14.54 -12.98 -3.66
C VAL A 289 -15.63 -12.58 -2.68
N GLU A 290 -15.92 -13.42 -1.68
CA GLU A 290 -16.88 -13.11 -0.62
C GLU A 290 -16.43 -11.88 0.17
N TRP A 291 -15.16 -11.84 0.62
CA TRP A 291 -14.58 -10.67 1.28
C TRP A 291 -14.71 -9.39 0.46
N HIS A 292 -14.42 -9.46 -0.84
CA HIS A 292 -14.56 -8.31 -1.74
C HIS A 292 -16.01 -7.79 -1.79
N SER A 293 -16.98 -8.71 -1.86
CA SER A 293 -18.40 -8.37 -1.93
C SER A 293 -18.89 -7.54 -0.73
N HIS A 294 -18.26 -7.73 0.44
CA HIS A 294 -18.52 -6.97 1.66
C HIS A 294 -17.74 -5.66 1.74
N LEU A 295 -16.51 -5.61 1.21
CA LEU A 295 -15.65 -4.43 1.32
C LEU A 295 -16.18 -3.23 0.55
N LYS A 296 -16.72 -3.43 -0.66
CA LYS A 296 -17.23 -2.32 -1.48
C LYS A 296 -18.33 -1.51 -0.79
N PRO A 297 -19.44 -2.10 -0.32
CA PRO A 297 -20.48 -1.34 0.37
C PRO A 297 -19.98 -0.70 1.67
N LEU A 298 -19.08 -1.38 2.41
CA LEU A 298 -18.49 -0.79 3.62
C LEU A 298 -17.62 0.43 3.31
N ALA A 299 -16.78 0.37 2.27
CA ALA A 299 -15.97 1.50 1.83
C ALA A 299 -16.83 2.68 1.40
N GLU A 300 -17.90 2.45 0.63
CA GLU A 300 -18.85 3.49 0.23
C GLU A 300 -19.55 4.12 1.45
N LEU A 301 -19.98 3.31 2.42
CA LEU A 301 -20.57 3.80 3.67
C LEU A 301 -19.59 4.70 4.43
N LEU A 302 -18.35 4.25 4.63
CA LEU A 302 -17.34 5.00 5.38
C LEU A 302 -16.97 6.31 4.69
N ILE A 303 -16.83 6.30 3.36
CA ILE A 303 -16.60 7.50 2.55
C ILE A 303 -17.78 8.48 2.71
N GLY A 304 -19.03 8.00 2.64
CA GLY A 304 -20.21 8.83 2.83
C GLY A 304 -20.27 9.48 4.23
N LEU A 305 -19.95 8.71 5.27
CA LEU A 305 -19.88 9.23 6.66
C LEU A 305 -18.77 10.27 6.83
N ILE A 306 -17.63 10.10 6.16
CA ILE A 306 -16.55 11.10 6.12
C ILE A 306 -17.05 12.37 5.43
N CYS A 307 -17.72 12.26 4.27
CA CYS A 307 -18.31 13.39 3.56
C CYS A 307 -19.30 14.17 4.43
N GLU A 308 -20.27 13.49 5.06
CA GLU A 308 -21.23 14.12 5.98
C GLU A 308 -20.53 14.86 7.11
N GLY A 309 -19.49 14.24 7.68
CA GLY A 309 -18.68 14.81 8.75
C GLY A 309 -17.86 16.05 8.36
N LEU A 310 -17.66 16.24 7.06
CA LEU A 310 -17.04 17.41 6.45
C LEU A 310 -18.08 18.45 5.97
N GLY A 311 -19.37 18.18 6.13
CA GLY A 311 -20.45 19.04 5.61
C GLY A 311 -20.64 18.95 4.10
N LEU A 312 -20.14 17.88 3.48
CA LEU A 312 -20.31 17.58 2.05
C LEU A 312 -21.52 16.66 1.85
N ASP A 313 -22.06 16.66 0.63
CA ASP A 313 -23.02 15.64 0.23
C ASP A 313 -22.37 14.24 0.32
N LYS A 314 -23.10 13.27 0.89
CA LYS A 314 -22.59 11.91 1.17
C LYS A 314 -22.25 11.11 -0.10
N GLU A 315 -22.88 11.43 -1.23
CA GLU A 315 -22.64 10.75 -2.51
C GLU A 315 -21.56 11.45 -3.34
N ARG A 316 -21.08 12.63 -2.90
CA ARG A 316 -20.15 13.48 -3.66
C ARG A 316 -18.88 12.76 -4.14
N LEU A 317 -18.30 11.90 -3.31
CA LEU A 317 -17.10 11.13 -3.67
C LEU A 317 -17.42 9.83 -4.42
N LYS A 318 -18.65 9.32 -4.29
CA LYS A 318 -19.13 8.17 -5.05
C LYS A 318 -19.36 8.53 -6.52
N GLU A 319 -19.89 9.72 -6.78
CA GLU A 319 -20.09 10.27 -8.13
C GLU A 319 -18.76 10.43 -8.91
N MET A 320 -17.64 10.60 -8.19
CA MET A 320 -16.30 10.69 -8.78
C MET A 320 -15.71 9.32 -9.16
N LYS A 321 -16.46 8.22 -8.97
CA LYS A 321 -16.08 6.85 -9.36
C LYS A 321 -14.80 6.32 -8.69
N PHE A 322 -14.37 6.94 -7.60
CA PHE A 322 -13.16 6.50 -6.89
C PHE A 322 -13.32 5.14 -6.19
N SER A 323 -14.54 4.63 -6.03
CA SER A 323 -14.83 3.29 -5.52
C SER A 323 -14.86 2.21 -6.64
N GLU A 324 -14.68 2.57 -7.91
CA GLU A 324 -14.78 1.62 -9.04
C GLU A 324 -13.50 0.83 -9.30
N ALA A 325 -12.37 1.23 -8.72
CA ALA A 325 -11.08 0.53 -8.85
C ALA A 325 -10.37 0.44 -7.50
N GLY A 326 -9.78 -0.72 -7.22
CA GLY A 326 -9.04 -0.98 -5.99
C GLY A 326 -8.14 -2.21 -6.11
N ALA A 327 -7.54 -2.58 -4.99
CA ALA A 327 -6.76 -3.80 -4.88
C ALA A 327 -7.04 -4.45 -3.52
N ILE A 328 -7.16 -5.77 -3.52
CA ILE A 328 -7.07 -6.59 -2.32
C ILE A 328 -5.64 -7.10 -2.24
N VAL A 329 -4.98 -6.91 -1.11
CA VAL A 329 -3.61 -7.35 -0.91
C VAL A 329 -3.52 -8.24 0.33
N GLY A 330 -3.27 -9.51 0.10
CA GLY A 330 -3.00 -10.51 1.13
C GLY A 330 -1.53 -10.51 1.50
N HIS A 331 -1.15 -9.70 2.50
CA HIS A 331 0.21 -9.66 3.02
C HIS A 331 0.51 -10.88 3.88
N TYR A 332 1.72 -11.44 3.73
CA TYR A 332 2.23 -12.52 4.55
C TYR A 332 3.59 -12.15 5.13
N TYR A 333 3.69 -12.19 6.46
CA TYR A 333 4.89 -11.87 7.22
C TYR A 333 5.38 -13.18 7.87
N PRO A 334 6.22 -13.97 7.19
CA PRO A 334 6.69 -15.24 7.72
C PRO A 334 7.62 -15.01 8.92
N TYR A 335 7.84 -16.05 9.73
CA TYR A 335 8.79 -15.99 10.85
C TYR A 335 10.15 -15.42 10.40
N CYS A 336 10.71 -14.53 11.20
CA CYS A 336 12.03 -13.93 10.96
C CYS A 336 13.01 -14.38 12.05
N PRO A 337 14.16 -14.98 11.72
CA PRO A 337 15.15 -15.39 12.72
C PRO A 337 15.89 -14.20 13.37
N GLN A 338 15.84 -13.01 12.76
CA GLN A 338 16.47 -11.79 13.26
C GLN A 338 15.52 -10.59 13.11
N PRO A 339 14.40 -10.58 13.86
CA PRO A 339 13.34 -9.58 13.70
C PRO A 339 13.82 -8.15 13.98
N ASP A 340 14.80 -7.97 14.87
CA ASP A 340 15.35 -6.66 15.23
C ASP A 340 16.18 -6.01 14.12
N LEU A 341 16.47 -6.73 13.03
CA LEU A 341 17.26 -6.24 11.88
C LEU A 341 16.40 -5.87 10.68
N THR A 342 15.09 -6.13 10.69
CA THR A 342 14.23 -5.94 9.52
C THR A 342 12.85 -5.45 9.87
N LEU A 343 12.07 -5.10 8.85
CA LEU A 343 10.69 -4.65 8.97
C LEU A 343 9.80 -5.49 8.06
N GLY A 344 8.61 -5.83 8.53
CA GLY A 344 7.58 -6.44 7.66
C GLY A 344 7.13 -5.46 6.58
N LEU A 345 6.96 -4.18 6.94
CA LEU A 345 6.63 -3.10 6.02
C LEU A 345 7.24 -1.78 6.53
N LYS A 346 7.99 -1.09 5.66
CA LYS A 346 8.55 0.23 5.97
C LYS A 346 7.46 1.28 6.22
N SER A 347 7.83 2.32 6.96
CA SER A 347 7.00 3.52 7.15
C SER A 347 6.58 4.11 5.81
N HIS A 348 5.27 4.30 5.61
CA HIS A 348 4.70 4.91 4.41
C HIS A 348 3.35 5.55 4.73
N THR A 349 2.81 6.28 3.74
CA THR A 349 1.41 6.68 3.68
C THR A 349 0.74 5.96 2.51
N ASP A 350 -0.54 5.67 2.64
CA ASP A 350 -1.31 5.00 1.60
C ASP A 350 -1.72 6.00 0.52
N ALA A 351 -1.34 5.75 -0.72
CA ALA A 351 -1.86 6.48 -1.89
C ALA A 351 -3.22 5.92 -2.36
N SER A 352 -4.11 5.63 -1.42
CA SER A 352 -5.50 5.22 -1.65
C SER A 352 -6.45 6.37 -1.28
N MET A 353 -7.76 6.16 -1.48
CA MET A 353 -8.79 6.98 -0.83
C MET A 353 -8.97 6.56 0.62
N LEU A 354 -9.19 5.26 0.79
CA LEU A 354 -9.44 4.62 2.06
C LEU A 354 -8.81 3.23 2.02
N THR A 355 -8.14 2.84 3.09
CA THR A 355 -7.67 1.47 3.28
C THR A 355 -8.49 0.84 4.40
N ILE A 356 -9.04 -0.35 4.16
CA ILE A 356 -9.72 -1.16 5.17
C ILE A 356 -8.86 -2.41 5.39
N LEU A 357 -8.30 -2.52 6.58
CA LEU A 357 -7.34 -3.54 6.97
C LEU A 357 -7.98 -4.53 7.94
N LEU A 358 -7.96 -5.80 7.53
CA LEU A 358 -8.21 -6.95 8.39
C LEU A 358 -6.87 -7.50 8.89
N GLN A 359 -6.71 -7.63 10.20
CA GLN A 359 -5.51 -8.17 10.84
C GLN A 359 -5.77 -9.55 11.44
N ASP A 360 -4.72 -10.34 11.56
CA ASP A 360 -4.75 -11.53 12.41
C ASP A 360 -4.63 -11.15 13.90
N HIS A 361 -4.59 -12.17 14.76
CA HIS A 361 -4.49 -11.99 16.21
C HIS A 361 -3.08 -11.65 16.70
N ILE A 362 -2.05 -11.69 15.82
CA ILE A 362 -0.65 -11.43 16.20
C ILE A 362 -0.38 -9.93 16.19
N GLY A 363 -0.84 -9.22 15.15
CA GLY A 363 -0.67 -7.77 15.01
C GLY A 363 0.65 -7.39 14.35
N GLY A 364 1.33 -6.37 14.89
CA GLY A 364 2.56 -5.80 14.30
C GLY A 364 2.34 -4.52 13.49
N LEU A 365 1.10 -4.03 13.41
CA LEU A 365 0.81 -2.70 12.87
C LEU A 365 1.26 -1.63 13.87
N GLN A 366 1.95 -0.61 13.36
CA GLN A 366 2.29 0.60 14.09
C GLN A 366 1.83 1.83 13.32
N ILE A 367 1.36 2.85 14.03
CA ILE A 367 1.04 4.15 13.46
C ILE A 367 1.95 5.23 14.03
N LYS A 368 2.29 6.23 13.22
CA LYS A 368 3.09 7.36 13.66
C LYS A 368 2.19 8.49 14.18
N HIS A 369 2.28 8.80 15.47
CA HIS A 369 1.54 9.88 16.10
C HIS A 369 2.47 10.83 16.87
N ASN A 370 2.41 12.13 16.57
CA ASN A 370 3.25 13.17 17.18
C ASN A 370 4.76 12.84 17.16
N GLY A 371 5.23 12.24 16.06
CA GLY A 371 6.64 11.86 15.89
C GLY A 371 7.01 10.49 16.46
N ASN A 372 6.16 9.91 17.30
CA ASN A 372 6.39 8.61 17.94
C ASN A 372 5.61 7.50 17.26
N TRP A 373 6.09 6.26 17.38
CA TRP A 373 5.37 5.09 16.92
C TRP A 373 4.46 4.55 18.03
N VAL A 374 3.26 4.10 17.65
CA VAL A 374 2.27 3.56 18.57
C VAL A 374 1.82 2.20 18.04
N ASP A 375 1.91 1.18 18.89
CA ASP A 375 1.47 -0.16 18.56
C ASP A 375 -0.07 -0.23 18.47
N VAL A 376 -0.57 -0.74 17.35
CA VAL A 376 -1.99 -1.00 17.14
C VAL A 376 -2.25 -2.46 17.49
N LYS A 377 -2.89 -2.70 18.64
CA LYS A 377 -3.30 -4.04 19.04
C LYS A 377 -4.51 -4.49 18.19
N PRO A 378 -4.47 -5.71 17.63
CA PRO A 378 -5.66 -6.29 16.98
C PRO A 378 -6.83 -6.33 17.96
N VAL A 379 -7.99 -5.87 17.51
CA VAL A 379 -9.24 -5.93 18.27
C VAL A 379 -10.15 -6.97 17.60
N PRO A 380 -10.61 -8.01 18.30
CA PRO A 380 -11.47 -9.04 17.72
C PRO A 380 -12.72 -8.43 17.06
N GLY A 381 -12.96 -8.80 15.80
CA GLY A 381 -14.10 -8.32 15.03
C GLY A 381 -14.02 -6.85 14.60
N ALA A 382 -12.86 -6.19 14.75
CA ALA A 382 -12.65 -4.83 14.27
C ALA A 382 -11.88 -4.79 12.96
N LEU A 383 -12.15 -3.75 12.16
CA LEU A 383 -11.36 -3.41 10.99
C LEU A 383 -10.64 -2.09 11.22
N ALA A 384 -9.36 -2.05 10.85
CA ALA A 384 -8.54 -0.85 10.87
C ALA A 384 -8.78 -0.05 9.59
N VAL A 385 -9.06 1.25 9.73
CA VAL A 385 -9.38 2.15 8.63
C VAL A 385 -8.36 3.27 8.57
N PHE A 386 -7.75 3.47 7.40
CA PHE A 386 -6.80 4.55 7.13
C PHE A 386 -7.35 5.51 6.09
N VAL A 387 -7.16 6.81 6.34
CA VAL A 387 -7.39 7.86 5.35
C VAL A 387 -6.15 7.97 4.46
N GLY A 388 -6.33 7.72 3.16
CA GLY A 388 -5.23 7.79 2.21
C GLY A 388 -4.98 9.20 1.66
N ASP A 389 -3.81 9.38 1.04
CA ASP A 389 -3.33 10.66 0.50
C ASP A 389 -4.32 11.24 -0.54
N ILE A 390 -4.99 10.39 -1.35
CA ILE A 390 -5.95 10.86 -2.37
C ILE A 390 -7.18 11.48 -1.71
N LEU A 391 -7.72 10.85 -0.66
CA LEU A 391 -8.86 11.40 0.09
C LEU A 391 -8.47 12.69 0.81
N GLN A 392 -7.28 12.74 1.41
CA GLN A 392 -6.77 13.94 2.07
C GLN A 392 -6.69 15.13 1.10
N VAL A 393 -6.10 14.94 -0.09
CA VAL A 393 -5.99 16.03 -1.08
C VAL A 393 -7.37 16.43 -1.62
N THR A 394 -8.23 15.45 -1.90
CA THR A 394 -9.56 15.71 -2.47
C THR A 394 -10.42 16.48 -1.47
N THR A 395 -10.45 16.08 -0.20
CA THR A 395 -11.25 16.75 0.83
C THR A 395 -10.74 18.15 1.18
N ILE A 396 -9.41 18.39 1.22
CA ILE A 396 -8.86 19.74 1.37
C ILE A 396 -9.37 20.66 0.26
N LYS A 397 -9.41 20.17 -0.98
CA LYS A 397 -9.91 20.96 -2.13
C LYS A 397 -11.43 21.13 -2.15
N LEU A 398 -12.19 20.24 -1.52
CA LEU A 398 -13.66 20.37 -1.43
C LEU A 398 -14.11 21.33 -0.32
N LEU A 399 -13.21 21.69 0.59
CA LEU A 399 -13.45 22.58 1.74
C LEU A 399 -12.92 24.01 1.55
N VAL A 400 -12.15 24.25 0.48
CA VAL A 400 -11.64 25.56 0.03
C VAL A 400 -12.46 25.98 -1.18
#